data_AF-A0A847BGB8-F1
#
_entry.id   AF-A0A847BGB8-F1
#
_cell.length_a   1.000
_cell.length_b   1.000
_cell.length_c   1.000
_cell.angle_alpha   90.00
_cell.angle_beta   90.00
_cell.angle_gamma   90.00
#
_symmetry.space_group_name_H-M   'P 1'
#
loop_
_entity.id
_entity.type
_entity.pdbx_description
1 polymer ?
#
loop_
_entity_poly.entity_id
_entity_poly.type
_entity_poly.pdbx_seq_one_letter_code
_entity_poly.pdbx_strand_id
1 'polypeptide(L)'
;AQLVSAQQAAFERGTPSWQPAADSFKLALEHGMPPLNAQALLAKINLTDEVGILLDALALQVGAAQRPLIETLHALPPERLRQLAEQIIAGDAGEKHERGLMPLVAAALQVAWLRLVQALPRAPQRPSGEVRTLCPSCGLPPVASLIETDPASSGVRYLQCGLCSTQWYLERSLCSVCEHSGNLDYLSLAPESDAEEDSSDSPAQAEACGDCNSYLKNFPRALDAEVEPLADDLASLPLDLLLAEEGRYQRSGFNPLLIVEG
;
A
#
# COMPACT_ATOMS: atom_id res chain seq x y z
N ALA A 1 -11.21 -2.26 -10.00
CA ALA A 1 -12.27 -1.29 -10.35
C ALA A 1 -13.45 -1.33 -9.37
N GLN A 2 -14.33 -2.35 -9.37
CA GLN A 2 -15.53 -2.38 -8.50
C GLN A 2 -15.22 -2.22 -7.00
N LEU A 3 -14.18 -2.89 -6.50
CA LEU A 3 -13.75 -2.75 -5.10
C LEU A 3 -13.36 -1.31 -4.76
N VAL A 4 -12.61 -0.64 -5.64
CA VAL A 4 -12.19 0.76 -5.48
C VAL A 4 -13.40 1.71 -5.51
N SER A 5 -14.36 1.49 -6.40
CA SER A 5 -15.61 2.23 -6.41
C SER A 5 -16.41 2.04 -5.11
N ALA A 6 -16.39 0.83 -4.54
CA ALA A 6 -17.00 0.57 -3.22
C ALA A 6 -16.23 1.26 -2.09
N GLN A 7 -14.89 1.31 -2.13
CA GLN A 7 -14.07 2.06 -1.19
C GLN A 7 -14.41 3.56 -1.22
N GLN A 8 -14.56 4.15 -2.40
CA GLN A 8 -14.97 5.55 -2.54
C GLN A 8 -16.36 5.79 -1.94
N ALA A 9 -17.34 4.94 -2.27
CA ALA A 9 -18.69 5.06 -1.71
C ALA A 9 -18.71 4.88 -0.18
N ALA A 10 -17.93 3.94 0.34
CA ALA A 10 -17.74 3.74 1.77
C ALA A 10 -17.09 4.99 2.39
N PHE A 11 -16.02 5.52 1.79
CA PHE A 11 -15.32 6.72 2.28
C PHE A 11 -16.25 7.93 2.38
N GLU A 12 -17.05 8.21 1.35
CA GLU A 12 -17.94 9.37 1.28
C GLU A 12 -19.17 9.27 2.19
N ARG A 13 -19.71 8.07 2.39
CA ARG A 13 -21.02 7.87 3.07
C ARG A 13 -20.90 7.26 4.46
N GLY A 14 -19.80 6.56 4.73
CA GLY A 14 -19.55 5.89 5.99
C GLY A 14 -19.13 6.88 7.07
N THR A 15 -19.77 6.79 8.23
CA THR A 15 -19.34 7.51 9.44
C THR A 15 -18.59 6.52 10.33
N PRO A 16 -17.29 6.73 10.60
CA PRO A 16 -16.55 5.82 11.48
C PRO A 16 -17.13 5.88 12.90
N SER A 17 -17.35 4.73 13.51
CA SER A 17 -17.92 4.65 14.86
C SER A 17 -16.94 5.05 15.96
N TRP A 18 -15.64 5.01 15.67
CA TRP A 18 -14.60 5.54 16.53
C TRP A 18 -13.93 6.76 15.86
N GLN A 19 -13.76 7.82 16.63
CA GLN A 19 -12.97 8.99 16.25
C GLN A 19 -11.94 9.32 17.34
N PRO A 20 -10.70 9.67 16.96
CA PRO A 20 -9.70 10.12 17.91
C PRO A 20 -10.10 11.47 18.52
N ALA A 21 -9.76 11.70 19.79
CA ALA A 21 -9.87 13.03 20.37
C ALA A 21 -8.87 13.98 19.66
N ALA A 22 -9.20 15.27 19.58
CA ALA A 22 -8.46 16.27 18.79
C ALA A 22 -6.93 16.29 19.05
N ASP A 23 -6.50 16.06 20.30
CA ASP A 23 -5.08 16.10 20.68
C ASP A 23 -4.40 14.72 20.73
N SER A 24 -5.09 13.64 20.36
CA SER A 24 -4.60 12.25 20.55
C SER A 24 -3.26 11.96 19.86
N PHE A 25 -2.94 12.73 18.80
CA PHE A 25 -1.77 12.48 17.95
C PHE A 25 -0.70 13.57 18.05
N LYS A 26 -0.93 14.62 18.85
CA LYS A 26 -0.02 15.77 18.92
C LYS A 26 1.37 15.36 19.37
N LEU A 27 1.47 14.54 20.41
CA LEU A 27 2.74 14.04 20.94
C LEU A 27 3.47 13.15 19.94
N ALA A 28 2.76 12.26 19.24
CA ALA A 28 3.36 11.42 18.20
C ALA A 28 3.95 12.27 17.08
N LEU A 29 3.21 13.29 16.62
CA LEU A 29 3.69 14.26 15.62
C LEU A 29 4.87 15.11 16.11
N GLU A 30 4.91 15.47 17.38
CA GLU A 30 6.04 16.22 17.99
C GLU A 30 7.33 15.40 18.05
N HIS A 31 7.21 14.09 18.28
CA HIS A 31 8.35 13.18 18.40
C HIS A 31 8.67 12.41 17.12
N GLY A 32 8.01 12.70 15.99
CA GLY A 32 8.25 12.02 14.72
C GLY A 32 7.82 10.54 14.72
N MET A 33 6.91 10.14 15.61
CA MET A 33 6.34 8.81 15.68
C MET A 33 5.12 8.71 14.76
N PRO A 34 4.86 7.57 14.09
CA PRO A 34 3.66 7.40 13.28
C PRO A 34 2.39 7.56 14.13
N PRO A 35 1.60 8.64 13.96
CA PRO A 35 0.45 8.92 14.81
C PRO A 35 -0.66 7.88 14.65
N LEU A 36 -0.73 7.24 13.49
CA LEU A 36 -1.74 6.27 13.10
C LEU A 36 -1.13 4.87 12.95
N ASN A 37 -0.13 4.53 13.78
CA ASN A 37 0.56 3.25 13.74
C ASN A 37 -0.44 2.09 13.56
N ALA A 38 -0.32 1.36 12.45
CA ALA A 38 -1.35 0.44 12.00
C ALA A 38 -1.61 -0.66 13.04
N GLN A 39 -0.53 -1.24 13.57
CA GLN A 39 -0.59 -2.31 14.58
C GLN A 39 -1.23 -1.83 15.89
N ALA A 40 -0.79 -0.67 16.41
CA ALA A 40 -1.25 -0.17 17.69
C ALA A 40 -2.70 0.34 17.64
N LEU A 41 -3.10 0.95 16.52
CA LEU A 41 -4.41 1.57 16.39
C LEU A 41 -5.51 0.58 16.04
N LEU A 42 -5.18 -0.58 15.47
CA LEU A 42 -6.15 -1.59 15.07
C LEU A 42 -7.12 -1.99 16.19
N ALA A 43 -6.63 -2.11 17.42
CA ALA A 43 -7.44 -2.45 18.59
C ALA A 43 -8.49 -1.38 18.97
N LYS A 44 -8.39 -0.16 18.43
CA LYS A 44 -9.34 0.94 18.65
C LYS A 44 -10.40 1.04 17.56
N ILE A 45 -10.16 0.46 16.39
CA ILE A 45 -11.08 0.50 15.26
C ILE A 45 -12.16 -0.55 15.43
N ASN A 46 -13.43 -0.18 15.21
CA ASN A 46 -14.50 -1.14 15.08
C ASN A 46 -14.47 -1.78 13.69
N LEU A 47 -13.67 -2.84 13.55
CA LEU A 47 -13.48 -3.53 12.27
C LEU A 47 -14.77 -4.09 11.67
N THR A 48 -15.68 -4.58 12.51
CA THR A 48 -16.96 -5.11 12.02
C THR A 48 -17.77 -4.03 11.32
N ASP A 49 -17.81 -2.81 11.88
CA ASP A 49 -18.50 -1.68 11.25
C ASP A 49 -17.80 -1.25 9.95
N GLU A 50 -16.47 -1.05 9.98
CA GLU A 50 -15.72 -0.57 8.81
C GLU A 50 -15.79 -1.55 7.63
N VAL A 51 -15.65 -2.86 7.92
CA VAL A 51 -15.80 -3.90 6.92
C VAL A 51 -17.24 -3.99 6.44
N GLY A 52 -18.23 -3.90 7.34
CA GLY A 52 -19.65 -3.89 6.98
C GLY A 52 -20.01 -2.76 6.00
N ILE A 53 -19.57 -1.53 6.27
CA ILE A 53 -19.80 -0.37 5.38
C ILE A 53 -19.23 -0.63 3.97
N LEU A 54 -18.02 -1.17 3.87
CA LEU A 54 -17.43 -1.51 2.58
C LEU A 54 -18.21 -2.61 1.87
N LEU A 55 -18.55 -3.69 2.58
CA LEU A 55 -19.25 -4.84 2.01
C LEU A 55 -20.65 -4.47 1.52
N ASP A 56 -21.38 -3.63 2.26
CA ASP A 56 -22.68 -3.10 1.83
C ASP A 56 -22.56 -2.29 0.53
N ALA A 57 -21.52 -1.45 0.42
CA ALA A 57 -21.25 -0.69 -0.81
C ALA A 57 -20.85 -1.60 -1.98
N LEU A 58 -20.08 -2.65 -1.71
CA LEU A 58 -19.62 -3.61 -2.72
C LEU A 58 -20.75 -4.52 -3.21
N ALA A 59 -21.66 -4.94 -2.32
CA ALA A 59 -22.79 -5.81 -2.63
C ALA A 59 -23.74 -5.22 -3.70
N LEU A 60 -23.75 -3.88 -3.85
CA LEU A 60 -24.50 -3.16 -4.88
C LEU A 60 -23.84 -3.23 -6.27
N GLN A 61 -22.57 -3.60 -6.35
CA GLN A 61 -21.75 -3.55 -7.57
C GLN A 61 -21.37 -4.92 -8.11
N VAL A 62 -21.45 -5.97 -7.30
CA VAL A 62 -21.00 -7.33 -7.66
C VAL A 62 -22.15 -8.28 -8.03
N GLY A 63 -21.79 -9.32 -8.80
CA GLY A 63 -22.71 -10.37 -9.24
C GLY A 63 -22.87 -11.51 -8.23
N ALA A 64 -23.62 -12.54 -8.61
CA ALA A 64 -23.88 -13.70 -7.75
C ALA A 64 -22.61 -14.48 -7.35
N ALA A 65 -21.56 -14.47 -8.20
CA ALA A 65 -20.33 -15.21 -7.95
C ALA A 65 -19.53 -14.69 -6.73
N GLN A 66 -19.62 -13.40 -6.44
CA GLN A 66 -18.87 -12.77 -5.34
C GLN A 66 -19.65 -12.77 -4.01
N ARG A 67 -20.97 -12.99 -4.04
CA ARG A 67 -21.84 -12.96 -2.85
C ARG A 67 -21.40 -13.91 -1.72
N PRO A 68 -20.97 -15.15 -1.99
CA PRO A 68 -20.52 -16.04 -0.92
C PRO A 68 -19.36 -15.49 -0.10
N LEU A 69 -18.43 -14.73 -0.70
CA LEU A 69 -17.32 -14.10 0.03
C LEU A 69 -17.82 -13.00 0.95
N ILE A 70 -18.75 -12.17 0.47
CA ILE A 70 -19.37 -11.09 1.25
C ILE A 70 -20.14 -11.67 2.45
N GLU A 71 -20.97 -12.69 2.20
CA GLU A 71 -21.73 -13.38 3.24
C GLU A 71 -20.81 -14.03 4.28
N THR A 72 -19.71 -14.66 3.83
CA THR A 72 -18.71 -15.25 4.73
C THR A 72 -18.09 -14.19 5.65
N LEU A 73 -17.69 -13.04 5.11
CA LEU A 73 -17.12 -11.96 5.91
C LEU A 73 -18.11 -11.36 6.91
N HIS A 74 -19.37 -11.17 6.53
CA HIS A 74 -20.40 -10.70 7.48
C HIS A 74 -20.64 -11.70 8.63
N ALA A 75 -20.48 -12.99 8.37
CA ALA A 75 -20.66 -14.04 9.36
C ALA A 75 -19.41 -14.31 10.22
N LEU A 76 -18.25 -13.70 9.89
CA LEU A 76 -17.03 -13.90 10.67
C LEU A 76 -17.18 -13.36 12.10
N PRO A 77 -16.74 -14.12 13.12
CA PRO A 77 -16.61 -13.58 14.47
C PRO A 77 -15.68 -12.36 14.50
N PRO A 78 -15.98 -11.31 15.30
CA PRO A 78 -15.15 -10.11 15.39
C PRO A 78 -13.67 -10.40 15.70
N GLU A 79 -13.41 -11.43 16.51
CA GLU A 79 -12.07 -11.89 16.87
C GLU A 79 -11.32 -12.45 15.66
N ARG A 80 -12.00 -13.21 14.78
CA ARG A 80 -11.36 -13.74 13.57
C ARG A 80 -11.14 -12.63 12.55
N LEU A 81 -12.09 -11.71 12.41
CA LEU A 81 -11.91 -10.54 11.55
C LEU A 81 -10.71 -9.69 12.00
N ARG A 82 -10.51 -9.53 13.31
CA ARG A 82 -9.32 -8.87 13.87
C ARG A 82 -8.03 -9.62 13.54
N GLN A 83 -8.01 -10.94 13.67
CA GLN A 83 -6.83 -11.74 13.30
C GLN A 83 -6.48 -11.60 11.82
N LEU A 84 -7.47 -11.60 10.92
CA LEU A 84 -7.22 -11.36 9.49
C LEU A 84 -6.61 -9.96 9.26
N ALA A 85 -7.13 -8.94 9.95
CA ALA A 85 -6.59 -7.58 9.85
C ALA A 85 -5.15 -7.46 10.40
N GLU A 86 -4.84 -8.14 11.51
CA GLU A 86 -3.48 -8.23 12.06
C GLU A 86 -2.53 -8.92 11.08
N GLN A 87 -2.96 -10.03 10.46
CA GLN A 87 -2.18 -10.73 9.44
C GLN A 87 -1.91 -9.85 8.21
N ILE A 88 -2.93 -9.15 7.71
CA ILE A 88 -2.77 -8.20 6.59
C ILE A 88 -1.73 -7.13 6.93
N ILE A 89 -1.82 -6.50 8.11
CA ILE A 89 -0.88 -5.45 8.55
C ILE A 89 0.54 -5.99 8.71
N ALA A 90 0.68 -7.25 9.14
CA ALA A 90 1.95 -7.93 9.27
C ALA A 90 2.53 -8.44 7.94
N GLY A 91 1.76 -8.40 6.84
CA GLY A 91 2.15 -9.01 5.56
C GLY A 91 2.12 -10.54 5.56
N ASP A 92 1.41 -11.16 6.51
CA ASP A 92 1.21 -12.60 6.58
C ASP A 92 0.10 -13.03 5.62
N ALA A 93 0.34 -14.09 4.83
CA ALA A 93 -0.62 -14.65 3.90
C ALA A 93 -1.75 -15.45 4.59
N GLY A 94 -1.65 -15.69 5.90
CA GLY A 94 -2.66 -16.40 6.69
C GLY A 94 -3.01 -17.79 6.15
N GLU A 95 -4.19 -18.27 6.52
CA GLU A 95 -4.67 -19.58 6.11
C GLU A 95 -5.19 -19.57 4.67
N LYS A 96 -4.76 -20.56 3.87
CA LYS A 96 -5.06 -20.66 2.44
C LYS A 96 -6.55 -20.50 2.10
N HIS A 97 -7.45 -21.01 2.95
CA HIS A 97 -8.89 -20.98 2.70
C HIS A 97 -9.54 -19.61 2.98
N GLU A 98 -8.86 -18.68 3.66
CA GLU A 98 -9.34 -17.34 3.97
C GLU A 98 -8.66 -16.24 3.14
N ARG A 99 -7.60 -16.57 2.40
CA ARG A 99 -6.85 -15.60 1.56
C ARG A 99 -7.74 -14.80 0.62
N GLY A 100 -8.80 -15.41 0.09
CA GLY A 100 -9.75 -14.70 -0.77
C GLY A 100 -10.55 -13.60 -0.06
N LEU A 101 -10.67 -13.66 1.27
CA LEU A 101 -11.39 -12.67 2.09
C LEU A 101 -10.51 -11.46 2.41
N MET A 102 -9.21 -11.67 2.54
CA MET A 102 -8.26 -10.68 3.05
C MET A 102 -8.20 -9.38 2.22
N PRO A 103 -8.22 -9.38 0.86
CA PRO A 103 -8.27 -8.14 0.08
C PRO A 103 -9.49 -7.26 0.39
N LEU A 104 -10.63 -7.85 0.75
CA LEU A 104 -11.83 -7.09 1.12
C LEU A 104 -11.67 -6.46 2.52
N VAL A 105 -11.05 -7.18 3.45
CA VAL A 105 -10.70 -6.62 4.77
C VAL A 105 -9.66 -5.50 4.63
N ALA A 106 -8.62 -5.73 3.84
CA ALA A 106 -7.59 -4.75 3.51
C ALA A 106 -8.18 -3.47 2.90
N ALA A 107 -9.13 -3.61 1.97
CA ALA A 107 -9.79 -2.47 1.36
C ALA A 107 -10.58 -1.64 2.39
N ALA A 108 -11.18 -2.27 3.40
CA ALA A 108 -11.87 -1.56 4.48
C ALA A 108 -10.87 -0.84 5.40
N LEU A 109 -9.74 -1.49 5.72
CA LEU A 109 -8.64 -0.87 6.46
C LEU A 109 -8.08 0.36 5.72
N GLN A 110 -7.92 0.28 4.39
CA GLN A 110 -7.48 1.40 3.57
C GLN A 110 -8.41 2.62 3.72
N VAL A 111 -9.74 2.40 3.65
CA VAL A 111 -10.74 3.46 3.85
C VAL A 111 -10.65 4.04 5.26
N ALA A 112 -10.59 3.19 6.29
CA ALA A 112 -10.51 3.62 7.68
C ALA A 112 -9.25 4.46 7.95
N TRP A 113 -8.09 4.02 7.47
CA TRP A 113 -6.83 4.76 7.65
C TRP A 113 -6.78 6.04 6.83
N LEU A 114 -7.35 6.07 5.63
CA LEU A 114 -7.43 7.29 4.82
C LEU A 114 -8.26 8.37 5.54
N ARG A 115 -9.41 8.01 6.15
CA ARG A 115 -10.20 8.95 6.95
C ARG A 115 -9.41 9.50 8.13
N LEU A 116 -8.65 8.64 8.81
CA LEU A 116 -7.83 9.05 9.95
C LEU A 116 -6.69 9.98 9.53
N VAL A 117 -6.06 9.73 8.38
CA VAL A 117 -5.04 10.64 7.81
C VAL A 117 -5.64 12.01 7.53
N GLN A 118 -6.84 12.09 6.95
CA GLN A 118 -7.52 13.38 6.69
C GLN A 118 -7.93 14.11 7.98
N ALA A 119 -8.09 13.39 9.09
CA ALA A 119 -8.39 13.96 10.39
C ALA A 119 -7.15 14.44 11.17
N LEU A 120 -5.93 14.18 10.67
CA LEU A 120 -4.73 14.69 11.33
C LEU A 120 -4.68 16.22 11.29
N PRO A 121 -4.27 16.90 12.38
CA PRO A 121 -4.23 18.36 12.42
C PRO A 121 -3.17 18.96 11.47
N ARG A 122 -2.21 18.14 11.05
CA ARG A 122 -1.18 18.46 10.06
C ARG A 122 -0.58 17.15 9.52
N ALA A 123 0.01 17.21 8.33
CA ALA A 123 0.80 16.11 7.82
C ALA A 123 1.98 15.77 8.76
N PRO A 124 2.32 14.49 8.95
CA PRO A 124 3.55 14.10 9.62
C PRO A 124 4.77 14.73 8.96
N GLN A 125 5.79 15.02 9.76
CA GLN A 125 7.06 15.46 9.20
C GLN A 125 7.74 14.32 8.44
N ARG A 126 8.68 14.68 7.57
CA ARG A 126 9.55 13.72 6.92
C ARG A 126 10.22 12.83 7.99
N PRO A 127 10.12 11.50 7.89
CA PRO A 127 10.77 10.61 8.83
C PRO A 127 12.29 10.76 8.75
N SER A 128 12.97 10.54 9.88
CA SER A 128 14.43 10.67 10.04
C SER A 128 14.98 9.50 10.87
N GLY A 129 16.29 9.29 10.87
CA GLY A 129 16.92 8.18 11.59
C GLY A 129 16.58 6.82 10.94
N GLU A 130 16.24 5.82 11.75
CA GLU A 130 16.06 4.42 11.32
C GLU A 130 14.69 4.11 10.69
N VAL A 131 13.77 5.08 10.64
CA VAL A 131 12.38 4.86 10.17
C VAL A 131 12.07 5.57 8.85
N ARG A 132 13.10 5.97 8.10
CA ARG A 132 12.97 6.77 6.86
C ARG A 132 12.26 6.03 5.73
N THR A 133 12.33 4.70 5.75
CA THR A 133 11.74 3.80 4.75
C THR A 133 10.30 3.41 5.07
N LEU A 134 9.76 3.82 6.22
CA LEU A 134 8.41 3.50 6.65
C LEU A 134 7.48 4.71 6.52
N CYS A 135 6.18 4.43 6.32
CA CYS A 135 5.16 5.47 6.24
C CYS A 135 5.12 6.29 7.54
N PRO A 136 5.28 7.62 7.48
CA PRO A 136 5.28 8.47 8.68
C PRO A 136 3.89 8.64 9.30
N SER A 137 2.83 8.20 8.62
CA SER A 137 1.47 8.20 9.16
C SER A 137 1.17 6.91 9.93
N CYS A 138 1.34 5.75 9.28
CA CYS A 138 0.90 4.46 9.83
C CYS A 138 2.00 3.45 10.14
N GLY A 139 3.25 3.74 9.78
CA GLY A 139 4.41 2.90 10.06
C GLY A 139 4.56 1.67 9.15
N LEU A 140 3.71 1.50 8.13
CA LEU A 140 3.84 0.39 7.18
C LEU A 140 4.84 0.71 6.06
N PRO A 141 5.47 -0.33 5.47
CA PRO A 141 6.30 -0.19 4.28
C PRO A 141 5.49 0.34 3.07
N PRO A 142 6.18 0.91 2.06
CA PRO A 142 5.53 1.39 0.85
C PRO A 142 4.99 0.26 -0.01
N VAL A 143 3.96 0.54 -0.82
CA VAL A 143 3.59 -0.34 -1.94
C VAL A 143 4.58 -0.22 -3.09
N ALA A 144 4.96 1.02 -3.40
CA ALA A 144 5.84 1.37 -4.51
C ALA A 144 6.34 2.81 -4.35
N SER A 145 7.13 3.27 -5.31
CA SER A 145 7.65 4.64 -5.39
C SER A 145 7.23 5.34 -6.68
N LEU A 146 7.22 6.67 -6.64
CA LEU A 146 6.90 7.57 -7.74
C LEU A 146 8.08 8.51 -7.96
N ILE A 147 8.41 8.81 -9.22
CA ILE A 147 9.30 9.92 -9.58
C ILE A 147 8.46 11.03 -10.19
N GLU A 148 8.43 12.17 -9.52
CA GLU A 148 7.63 13.32 -9.95
C GLU A 148 8.22 14.04 -11.16
N THR A 149 7.34 14.63 -11.94
CA THR A 149 7.67 15.46 -13.10
C THR A 149 7.17 16.89 -12.97
N ASP A 150 6.36 17.19 -11.95
CA ASP A 150 5.91 18.56 -11.68
C ASP A 150 7.11 19.50 -11.52
N PRO A 151 7.09 20.71 -12.10
CA PRO A 151 8.24 21.62 -12.07
C PRO A 151 8.78 21.94 -10.66
N ALA A 152 7.94 21.93 -9.63
CA ALA A 152 8.37 22.20 -8.26
C ALA A 152 9.03 20.99 -7.57
N SER A 153 8.86 19.78 -8.12
CA SER A 153 9.35 18.52 -7.53
C SER A 153 9.96 17.56 -8.56
N SER A 154 10.38 18.07 -9.72
CA SER A 154 10.88 17.25 -10.82
C SER A 154 12.08 16.40 -10.37
N GLY A 155 11.99 15.09 -10.62
CA GLY A 155 13.01 14.11 -10.23
C GLY A 155 12.99 13.71 -8.75
N VAL A 156 12.09 14.27 -7.94
CA VAL A 156 11.89 13.88 -6.54
C VAL A 156 11.20 12.53 -6.48
N ARG A 157 11.76 11.63 -5.68
CA ARG A 157 11.15 10.32 -5.40
C ARG A 157 10.28 10.39 -4.15
N TYR A 158 9.02 9.99 -4.29
CA TYR A 158 8.12 9.73 -3.17
C TYR A 158 7.86 8.23 -3.05
N LEU A 159 7.91 7.72 -1.82
CA LEU A 159 7.36 6.42 -1.47
C LEU A 159 5.85 6.59 -1.21
N GLN A 160 5.01 5.63 -1.61
CA GLN A 160 3.57 5.64 -1.34
C GLN A 160 3.17 4.48 -0.44
N CYS A 161 2.40 4.75 0.61
CA CYS A 161 1.90 3.71 1.51
C CYS A 161 0.72 2.95 0.88
N GLY A 162 0.80 1.62 0.86
CA GLY A 162 -0.29 0.77 0.37
C GLY A 162 -1.54 0.76 1.26
N LEU A 163 -1.44 1.16 2.53
CA LEU A 163 -2.58 1.20 3.46
C LEU A 163 -3.27 2.57 3.50
N CYS A 164 -2.53 3.64 3.80
CA CYS A 164 -3.13 4.94 4.11
C CYS A 164 -2.89 6.01 3.03
N SER A 165 -2.30 5.62 1.89
CA SER A 165 -2.00 6.48 0.74
C SER A 165 -1.10 7.69 1.04
N THR A 166 -0.51 7.78 2.24
CA THR A 166 0.49 8.82 2.54
C THR A 166 1.70 8.64 1.65
N GLN A 167 2.12 9.73 1.01
CA GLN A 167 3.36 9.81 0.26
C GLN A 167 4.43 10.52 1.08
N TRP A 168 5.68 10.05 1.04
CA TRP A 168 6.79 10.70 1.74
C TRP A 168 8.10 10.62 0.94
N TYR A 169 8.93 11.64 1.10
CA TYR A 169 10.17 11.77 0.35
C TYR A 169 11.27 10.86 0.89
N LEU A 170 11.96 10.19 -0.03
CA LEU A 170 13.22 9.51 0.21
C LEU A 170 14.15 9.75 -0.98
N GLU A 171 15.41 10.12 -0.74
CA GLU A 171 16.38 10.48 -1.79
C GLU A 171 16.47 9.36 -2.83
N ARG A 172 16.34 9.70 -4.12
CA ARG A 172 16.35 8.74 -5.23
C ARG A 172 17.63 7.88 -5.29
N SER A 173 18.74 8.37 -4.74
CA SER A 173 20.01 7.65 -4.70
C SER A 173 20.12 6.62 -3.58
N LEU A 174 19.12 6.47 -2.71
CA LEU A 174 19.14 5.56 -1.57
C LEU A 174 18.16 4.40 -1.78
N CYS A 175 18.60 3.18 -1.46
CA CYS A 175 17.72 2.02 -1.39
C CYS A 175 16.55 2.28 -0.42
N SER A 176 15.33 1.94 -0.85
CA SER A 176 14.11 2.05 -0.04
C SER A 176 14.02 1.05 1.12
N VAL A 177 15.05 0.22 1.35
CA VAL A 177 15.15 -0.75 2.45
C VAL A 177 16.39 -0.50 3.30
N CYS A 178 17.59 -0.67 2.74
CA CYS A 178 18.85 -0.60 3.50
C CYS A 178 19.50 0.79 3.51
N GLU A 179 18.91 1.76 2.80
CA GLU A 179 19.39 3.15 2.69
C GLU A 179 20.83 3.32 2.16
N HIS A 180 21.45 2.27 1.61
CA HIS A 180 22.74 2.38 0.93
C HIS A 180 22.57 3.04 -0.44
N SER A 181 23.64 3.69 -0.90
CA SER A 181 23.71 4.37 -2.20
C SER A 181 24.73 3.72 -3.14
N GLY A 182 24.48 3.79 -4.45
CA GLY A 182 25.49 3.49 -5.48
C GLY A 182 25.39 2.11 -6.11
N ASN A 183 24.47 1.25 -5.66
CA ASN A 183 24.22 -0.07 -6.21
C ASN A 183 22.72 -0.30 -6.43
N LEU A 184 22.10 0.62 -7.18
CA LEU A 184 20.68 0.58 -7.56
C LEU A 184 20.57 0.42 -9.07
N ASP A 185 19.98 -0.69 -9.49
CA ASP A 185 19.62 -0.99 -10.87
C ASP A 185 18.12 -0.73 -11.09
N TYR A 186 17.75 -0.29 -12.29
CA TYR A 186 16.35 -0.09 -12.68
C TYR A 186 16.03 -1.13 -13.75
N LEU A 187 15.22 -2.12 -13.37
CA LEU A 187 14.87 -3.26 -14.22
C LEU A 187 13.44 -3.10 -14.72
N SER A 188 13.16 -3.51 -15.94
CA SER A 188 11.83 -3.44 -16.54
C SER A 188 11.61 -4.62 -17.48
N LEU A 189 10.35 -4.86 -17.85
CA LEU A 189 10.02 -5.81 -18.90
C LEU A 189 10.42 -5.20 -20.25
N ALA A 190 11.27 -5.90 -21.00
CA ALA A 190 11.54 -5.55 -22.39
C ALA A 190 10.25 -5.72 -23.22
N PRO A 191 9.94 -4.80 -24.16
CA PRO A 191 8.82 -4.98 -25.07
C PRO A 191 9.01 -6.24 -25.94
N GLU A 192 7.90 -6.92 -26.28
CA GLU A 192 7.94 -8.16 -27.09
C GLU A 192 8.39 -7.95 -28.55
N SER A 193 8.59 -6.71 -28.99
CA SER A 193 9.10 -6.43 -30.33
C SER A 193 10.62 -6.38 -30.33
N ASP A 194 11.27 -7.05 -31.29
CA ASP A 194 12.70 -6.99 -31.65
C ASP A 194 13.21 -5.57 -32.02
N ALA A 195 12.47 -4.51 -31.69
CA ALA A 195 12.93 -3.15 -31.79
C ALA A 195 13.87 -2.87 -30.61
N GLU A 196 15.01 -2.26 -30.91
CA GLU A 196 16.00 -1.73 -29.97
C GLU A 196 15.43 -0.55 -29.15
N GLU A 197 14.21 -0.69 -28.60
CA GLU A 197 13.67 0.28 -27.65
C GLU A 197 14.35 0.07 -26.30
N ASP A 198 14.88 1.15 -25.76
CA ASP A 198 15.58 1.14 -24.48
C ASP A 198 14.57 0.69 -23.40
N SER A 199 14.93 -0.35 -22.64
CA SER A 199 14.14 -0.86 -21.52
C SER A 199 13.76 0.24 -20.51
N SER A 200 14.44 1.40 -20.55
CA SER A 200 14.13 2.59 -19.76
C SER A 200 12.74 3.21 -19.99
N ASP A 201 12.05 2.89 -21.09
CA ASP A 201 10.77 3.51 -21.44
C ASP A 201 9.54 2.80 -20.86
N SER A 202 9.73 1.70 -20.13
CA SER A 202 8.62 1.02 -19.45
C SER A 202 8.13 1.82 -18.24
N PRO A 203 6.81 2.07 -18.11
CA PRO A 203 6.26 2.87 -17.02
C PRO A 203 6.38 2.19 -15.65
N ALA A 204 6.46 0.85 -15.62
CA ALA A 204 6.70 0.07 -14.42
C ALA A 204 8.15 -0.42 -14.40
N GLN A 205 8.91 0.03 -13.40
CA GLN A 205 10.30 -0.35 -13.21
C GLN A 205 10.48 -0.95 -11.81
N ALA A 206 11.48 -1.79 -11.61
CA ALA A 206 11.93 -2.26 -10.30
C ALA A 206 13.25 -1.57 -9.96
N GLU A 207 13.25 -0.79 -8.88
CA GLU A 207 14.47 -0.29 -8.24
C GLU A 207 15.06 -1.46 -7.43
N ALA A 208 16.07 -2.14 -7.98
CA ALA A 208 16.70 -3.30 -7.40
C ALA A 208 18.05 -2.92 -6.74
N CYS A 209 18.25 -3.35 -5.50
CA CYS A 209 19.45 -3.01 -4.72
C CYS A 209 20.40 -4.20 -4.65
N GLY A 210 21.63 -4.02 -5.13
CA GLY A 210 22.66 -5.06 -5.07
C GLY A 210 23.26 -5.28 -3.68
N ASP A 211 23.01 -4.38 -2.71
CA ASP A 211 23.57 -4.49 -1.35
C ASP A 211 22.70 -5.34 -0.41
N CYS A 212 21.38 -5.21 -0.51
CA CYS A 212 20.43 -5.98 0.30
C CYS A 212 19.60 -6.98 -0.51
N ASN A 213 19.80 -7.04 -1.82
CA ASN A 213 19.07 -7.91 -2.73
C ASN A 213 17.54 -7.76 -2.62
N SER A 214 17.05 -6.54 -2.38
CA SER A 214 15.63 -6.22 -2.42
C SER A 214 15.28 -5.44 -3.68
N TYR A 215 14.00 -5.44 -4.07
CA TYR A 215 13.48 -4.49 -5.04
C TYR A 215 12.15 -3.88 -4.60
N LEU A 216 11.95 -2.61 -4.99
CA LEU A 216 10.68 -1.92 -4.90
C LEU A 216 10.27 -1.44 -6.29
N LYS A 217 9.00 -1.63 -6.67
CA LYS A 217 8.53 -1.03 -7.91
C LYS A 217 8.55 0.49 -7.83
N ASN A 218 8.95 1.10 -8.93
CA ASN A 218 9.05 2.53 -9.13
C ASN A 218 8.34 2.90 -10.42
N PHE A 219 7.59 4.00 -10.35
CA PHE A 219 6.76 4.49 -11.44
C PHE A 219 7.14 5.94 -11.77
N PRO A 220 7.93 6.18 -12.83
CA PRO A 220 8.24 7.53 -13.28
C PRO A 220 7.02 8.19 -13.93
N ARG A 221 6.55 9.32 -13.39
CA ARG A 221 5.42 10.07 -13.96
C ARG A 221 5.69 10.69 -15.33
N ALA A 222 6.95 10.67 -15.76
CA ALA A 222 7.33 11.07 -17.11
C ALA A 222 6.86 10.07 -18.17
N LEU A 223 6.74 8.80 -17.79
CA LEU A 223 6.35 7.70 -18.68
C LEU A 223 4.83 7.46 -18.62
N ASP A 224 4.22 7.67 -17.47
CA ASP A 224 2.76 7.66 -17.30
C ASP A 224 2.33 8.70 -16.25
N ALA A 225 1.61 9.73 -16.70
CA ALA A 225 1.14 10.80 -15.85
C ALA A 225 -0.08 10.42 -14.99
N GLU A 226 -0.82 9.37 -15.36
CA GLU A 226 -2.03 8.90 -14.66
C GLU A 226 -1.72 7.74 -13.70
N VAL A 227 -0.45 7.36 -13.57
CA VAL A 227 -0.03 6.22 -12.75
C VAL A 227 -0.51 6.31 -11.30
N GLU A 228 -1.08 5.21 -10.82
CA GLU A 228 -1.55 5.02 -9.46
C GLU A 228 -0.82 3.82 -8.84
N PRO A 229 0.13 4.04 -7.92
CA PRO A 229 1.04 2.99 -7.45
C PRO A 229 0.39 1.71 -6.90
N LEU A 230 -0.80 1.79 -6.29
CA LEU A 230 -1.47 0.58 -5.77
C LEU A 230 -2.06 -0.27 -6.91
N ALA A 231 -2.68 0.37 -7.90
CA ALA A 231 -3.27 -0.28 -9.07
C ALA A 231 -2.20 -0.76 -10.06
N ASP A 232 -1.22 0.08 -10.39
CA ASP A 232 -0.17 -0.23 -11.35
C ASP A 232 0.82 -1.26 -10.81
N ASP A 233 0.98 -1.36 -9.48
CA ASP A 233 1.65 -2.51 -8.87
C ASP A 233 0.92 -3.84 -9.17
N LEU A 234 -0.41 -3.89 -9.10
CA LEU A 234 -1.18 -5.08 -9.47
C LEU A 234 -1.18 -5.33 -10.99
N ALA A 235 -1.15 -4.27 -11.80
CA ALA A 235 -1.12 -4.40 -13.26
C ALA A 235 0.23 -4.90 -13.78
N SER A 236 1.31 -4.70 -13.01
CA SER A 236 2.69 -5.06 -13.36
C SER A 236 3.19 -6.33 -12.68
N LEU A 237 2.31 -7.25 -12.25
CA LEU A 237 2.70 -8.56 -11.70
C LEU A 237 3.67 -9.37 -12.57
N PRO A 238 3.62 -9.31 -13.92
CA PRO A 238 4.62 -10.01 -14.74
C PRO A 238 6.07 -9.59 -14.45
N LEU A 239 6.31 -8.35 -14.01
CA LEU A 239 7.64 -7.89 -13.61
C LEU A 239 8.09 -8.59 -12.31
N ASP A 240 7.19 -8.76 -11.33
CA ASP A 240 7.53 -9.50 -10.11
C ASP A 240 7.85 -10.97 -10.43
N LEU A 241 7.10 -11.58 -11.35
CA LEU A 241 7.33 -12.97 -11.77
C LEU A 241 8.70 -13.14 -12.44
N LEU A 242 9.08 -12.23 -13.34
CA LEU A 242 10.41 -12.25 -13.96
C LEU A 242 11.52 -12.18 -12.91
N LEU A 243 11.42 -11.23 -11.98
CA LEU A 243 12.43 -11.06 -10.92
C LEU A 243 12.47 -12.24 -9.95
N ALA A 244 11.32 -12.87 -9.69
CA ALA A 244 11.24 -14.08 -8.88
C ALA A 244 11.87 -15.29 -9.57
N GLU A 245 11.72 -15.42 -10.89
CA GLU A 245 12.36 -16.48 -11.70
C GLU A 245 13.89 -16.32 -11.74
N GLU A 246 14.38 -15.08 -11.81
CA GLU A 246 15.82 -14.80 -11.67
C GLU A 246 16.35 -15.15 -10.27
N GLY A 247 15.51 -15.03 -9.24
CA GLY A 247 15.80 -15.44 -7.87
C GLY A 247 16.84 -14.59 -7.14
N ARG A 248 17.30 -13.49 -7.75
CA ARG A 248 18.32 -12.60 -7.15
C ARG A 248 17.74 -11.62 -6.15
N TYR A 249 16.53 -11.12 -6.39
CA TYR A 249 15.94 -10.03 -5.60
C TYR A 249 14.65 -10.46 -4.90
N GLN A 250 14.45 -9.96 -3.68
CA GLN A 250 13.22 -10.13 -2.92
C GLN A 250 12.37 -8.85 -2.96
N ARG A 251 11.06 -9.01 -3.13
CA ARG A 251 10.13 -7.88 -3.15
C ARG A 251 10.06 -7.23 -1.76
N SER A 252 10.26 -5.93 -1.68
CA SER A 252 10.10 -5.15 -0.44
C SER A 252 8.78 -4.37 -0.37
N GLY A 253 8.05 -4.28 -1.49
CA GLY A 253 6.76 -3.58 -1.58
C GLY A 253 5.63 -4.33 -0.87
N PHE A 254 4.75 -3.56 -0.21
CA PHE A 254 3.57 -4.07 0.49
C PHE A 254 2.29 -3.60 -0.19
N ASN A 255 1.64 -4.51 -0.93
CA ASN A 255 0.30 -4.29 -1.49
C ASN A 255 -0.73 -5.11 -0.71
N PRO A 256 -1.56 -4.48 0.15
CA PRO A 256 -2.49 -5.21 1.01
C PRO A 256 -3.66 -5.86 0.23
N LEU A 257 -3.81 -5.57 -1.06
CA LEU A 257 -4.81 -6.20 -1.93
C LEU A 257 -4.27 -7.45 -2.66
N LEU A 258 -2.98 -7.74 -2.52
CA LEU A 258 -2.31 -8.91 -3.10
C LEU A 258 -1.81 -9.84 -1.98
N ILE A 259 -2.46 -10.99 -1.83
CA ILE A 259 -2.09 -11.99 -0.82
C ILE A 259 -1.32 -13.13 -1.48
N VAL A 260 0.00 -13.11 -1.32
CA VAL A 260 0.93 -14.11 -1.85
C VAL A 260 1.71 -14.74 -0.71
N GLU A 261 2.10 -16.02 -0.86
CA GLU A 261 3.06 -16.63 0.05
C GLU A 261 4.43 -16.00 -0.16
N GLY A 262 5.11 -15.67 0.94
CA GLY A 262 6.50 -15.20 0.93
C GLY A 262 7.51 -16.33 0.78
#